data_AF-X6LE47-F1
#
_entry.id   AF-X6LE47-F1
#
_cell.length_a   1.000
_cell.length_b   1.000
_cell.length_c   1.000
_cell.angle_alpha   90.00
_cell.angle_beta   90.00
_cell.angle_gamma   90.00
#
_symmetry.space_group_name_H-M   'P 1'
#
loop_
_entity.id
_entity.type
_entity.pdbx_description
1 polymer ?
#
loop_
_entity_poly.entity_id
_entity_poly.type
_entity_poly.pdbx_seq_one_letter_code
_entity_poly.pdbx_strand_id
1 'polypeptide(L)'
;MYLNVSNPKNETVFGGEVSTIFRIAKMNMILAGDGHSNIARQDSYEKKQTNKLDVVITNIPFGNKMKTDYLSQYGYNGKSAEICGVLHCLDALNNQNENARAGIIVPEGILFNGNKAYTQLRRDLVEKYSLENVVSLPKRTFVDVG
;
A
#
# COMPACT_ATOMS: atom_id res chain seq x y z
N MET A 1 -7.08 -16.72 4.11
CA MET A 1 -6.06 -16.14 5.01
C MET A 1 -6.60 -16.24 6.42
N TYR A 2 -6.16 -17.22 7.21
CA TYR A 2 -6.57 -17.33 8.62
C TYR A 2 -5.58 -16.51 9.45
N LEU A 3 -5.96 -15.27 9.76
CA LEU A 3 -5.29 -14.49 10.78
C LEU A 3 -6.04 -14.71 12.09
N ASN A 4 -5.59 -15.66 12.90
CA ASN A 4 -6.03 -15.75 14.29
C ASN A 4 -5.26 -14.71 15.09
N VAL A 5 -5.70 -13.46 14.99
CA VAL A 5 -5.32 -12.40 15.92
C VAL A 5 -6.44 -12.37 16.94
N SER A 6 -6.15 -12.86 18.14
CA SER A 6 -7.03 -12.85 19.29
C SER A 6 -7.80 -11.53 19.39
N ASN A 7 -9.09 -11.59 19.05
CA ASN A 7 -10.11 -10.53 19.13
C ASN A 7 -9.57 -9.11 18.84
N PRO A 8 -9.44 -8.69 17.57
CA PRO A 8 -9.04 -7.33 17.25
C PRO A 8 -9.95 -6.34 18.01
N LYS A 9 -9.36 -5.47 18.81
CA LYS A 9 -10.09 -4.39 19.50
C LYS A 9 -10.62 -3.41 18.45
N ASN A 10 -11.58 -2.58 18.83
CA ASN A 10 -11.99 -1.43 18.01
C ASN A 10 -10.75 -0.68 17.52
N GLU A 11 -10.72 -0.32 16.23
CA GLU A 11 -9.68 0.55 15.63
C GLU A 11 -8.30 -0.09 15.35
N THR A 12 -8.21 -1.41 15.12
CA THR A 12 -6.92 -2.06 14.78
C THR A 12 -6.66 -2.28 13.29
N VAL A 13 -7.71 -2.49 12.49
CA VAL A 13 -7.58 -2.76 11.04
C VAL A 13 -8.23 -1.61 10.28
N PHE A 14 -7.61 -1.17 9.19
CA PHE A 14 -8.08 -0.08 8.32
C PHE A 14 -7.88 -0.47 6.86
N GLY A 15 -8.72 0.05 5.96
CA GLY A 15 -8.55 -0.18 4.52
C GLY A 15 -9.33 0.81 3.66
N GLY A 16 -8.83 1.08 2.47
CA GLY A 16 -9.49 1.91 1.47
C GLY A 16 -9.60 1.16 0.14
N GLU A 17 -10.79 1.13 -0.45
CA GLU A 17 -11.06 0.51 -1.75
C GLU A 17 -11.98 1.42 -2.59
N VAL A 18 -11.57 1.78 -3.79
CA VAL A 18 -12.31 2.74 -4.64
C VAL A 18 -13.54 2.11 -5.29
N SER A 19 -13.42 0.83 -5.65
CA SER A 19 -14.42 0.10 -6.42
C SER A 19 -15.56 -0.44 -5.54
N THR A 20 -16.52 -1.10 -6.16
CA THR A 20 -17.61 -1.79 -5.46
C THR A 20 -17.12 -3.02 -4.69
N ILE A 21 -15.89 -3.51 -4.96
CA ILE A 21 -15.24 -4.62 -4.23
C ILE A 21 -15.10 -4.31 -2.75
N PHE A 22 -15.08 -3.02 -2.38
CA PHE A 22 -15.17 -2.53 -1.01
C PHE A 22 -16.22 -3.28 -0.15
N ARG A 23 -17.40 -3.55 -0.72
CA ARG A 23 -18.49 -4.24 -0.01
C ARG A 23 -18.13 -5.67 0.35
N ILE A 24 -17.45 -6.36 -0.58
CA ILE A 24 -16.98 -7.74 -0.38
C ILE A 24 -15.87 -7.75 0.68
N ALA A 25 -14.91 -6.83 0.59
CA ALA A 25 -13.85 -6.70 1.59
C ALA A 25 -14.43 -6.44 2.99
N LYS A 26 -15.38 -5.51 3.11
CA LYS A 26 -16.07 -5.21 4.37
C LYS A 26 -16.81 -6.44 4.92
N MET A 27 -17.55 -7.16 4.07
CA MET A 27 -18.27 -8.36 4.47
C MET A 27 -17.31 -9.47 4.93
N ASN A 28 -16.19 -9.66 4.23
CA ASN A 28 -15.17 -10.64 4.63
C ASN A 28 -14.59 -10.33 6.01
N MET A 29 -14.31 -9.06 6.31
CA MET A 29 -13.83 -8.65 7.63
C MET A 29 -14.87 -8.91 8.73
N ILE A 30 -16.15 -8.61 8.46
CA ILE A 30 -17.24 -8.89 9.41
C ILE A 30 -17.37 -10.39 9.67
N LEU A 31 -17.36 -11.23 8.63
CA LEU A 31 -17.44 -12.68 8.76
C LEU A 31 -16.22 -13.28 9.47
N ALA A 32 -15.05 -12.65 9.32
CA ALA A 32 -13.84 -13.01 10.04
C ALA A 32 -13.87 -12.59 11.53
N GLY A 33 -14.90 -11.88 11.98
CA GLY A 33 -15.10 -11.52 13.38
C GLY A 33 -14.53 -10.15 13.78
N ASP A 34 -14.11 -9.31 12.83
CA ASP A 34 -13.56 -7.98 13.14
C ASP A 34 -14.62 -7.00 13.67
N GLY A 35 -15.90 -7.19 13.30
CA GLY A 35 -17.06 -6.51 13.89
C GLY A 35 -17.19 -5.00 13.63
N HIS A 36 -16.13 -4.32 13.16
CA HIS A 36 -16.03 -2.86 13.10
C HIS A 36 -15.53 -2.37 11.72
N SER A 37 -14.77 -3.22 11.03
CA SER A 37 -14.25 -3.18 9.67
C SER A 37 -13.36 -2.00 9.28
N ASN A 38 -13.63 -0.75 9.68
CA ASN A 38 -12.94 0.49 9.24
C ASN A 38 -12.46 0.50 7.78
N ILE A 39 -13.08 -0.30 6.93
CA ILE A 39 -12.84 -0.31 5.50
C ILE A 39 -13.75 0.81 5.00
N ALA A 40 -13.21 1.70 4.18
CA ALA A 40 -13.94 2.79 3.55
C ALA A 40 -13.92 2.66 2.02
N ARG A 41 -15.02 3.07 1.38
CA ARG A 41 -15.03 3.26 -0.06
C ARG A 41 -14.44 4.61 -0.40
N GLN A 42 -13.18 4.64 -0.82
CA GLN A 42 -12.45 5.88 -1.06
C GLN A 42 -11.28 5.67 -2.02
N ASP A 43 -10.85 6.74 -2.69
CA ASP A 43 -9.52 6.79 -3.29
C ASP A 43 -8.49 7.11 -2.20
N SER A 44 -7.71 6.10 -1.82
CA SER A 44 -6.71 6.24 -0.77
C SER A 44 -5.64 7.29 -1.09
N TYR A 45 -5.42 7.62 -2.37
CA TYR A 45 -4.41 8.61 -2.76
C TYR A 45 -4.90 10.05 -2.71
N GLU A 46 -6.21 10.29 -2.64
CA GLU A 46 -6.78 11.63 -2.64
C GLU A 46 -6.29 12.46 -1.45
N LYS A 47 -6.12 11.82 -0.28
CA LYS A 47 -5.66 12.44 0.96
C LYS A 47 -4.54 11.62 1.58
N LYS A 48 -3.53 12.32 2.12
CA LYS A 48 -2.50 11.67 2.96
C LYS A 48 -3.11 11.06 4.22
N GLN A 49 -2.47 10.00 4.72
CA GLN A 49 -2.92 9.35 5.94
C GLN A 49 -2.59 10.21 7.16
N THR A 50 -3.63 10.66 7.84
CA THR A 50 -3.52 11.40 9.11
C THR A 50 -3.24 10.45 10.27
N ASN A 51 -3.87 9.27 10.24
CA ASN A 51 -3.69 8.24 11.25
C ASN A 51 -2.49 7.39 10.85
N LYS A 52 -1.45 7.41 11.67
CA LYS A 52 -0.24 6.62 11.42
C LYS A 52 -0.42 5.19 11.91
N LEU A 53 0.19 4.26 11.20
CA LEU A 53 0.04 2.82 11.37
C LEU A 53 1.38 2.19 11.74
N ASP A 54 1.36 1.24 12.67
CA ASP A 54 2.56 0.46 13.01
C ASP A 54 2.84 -0.62 11.96
N VAL A 55 1.80 -1.10 11.26
CA VAL A 55 1.94 -2.13 10.23
C VAL A 55 1.13 -1.73 9.00
N VAL A 56 1.78 -1.69 7.84
CA VAL A 56 1.15 -1.50 6.54
C VAL A 56 1.39 -2.74 5.68
N ILE A 57 0.33 -3.40 5.24
CA ILE A 57 0.42 -4.53 4.31
C ILE A 57 -0.49 -4.26 3.14
N THR A 58 0.04 -4.29 1.93
CA THR A 58 -0.79 -4.07 0.74
C THR A 58 -0.25 -4.76 -0.50
N ASN A 59 -1.18 -5.03 -1.40
CA ASN A 59 -0.89 -5.26 -2.80
C ASN A 59 -1.32 -4.02 -3.57
N ILE A 60 -0.38 -3.10 -3.86
CA ILE A 60 -0.73 -1.87 -4.57
C ILE A 60 -1.25 -2.21 -5.97
N PRO A 61 -2.17 -1.42 -6.53
CA PRO A 61 -2.61 -1.62 -7.89
C PRO A 61 -1.42 -1.55 -8.87
N PHE A 62 -1.20 -2.62 -9.63
CA PHE A 62 -0.22 -2.70 -10.71
C PHE A 62 -0.86 -3.23 -12.00
N GLY A 63 -0.36 -2.81 -13.16
CA GLY A 63 -0.98 -3.08 -14.47
C GLY A 63 -0.79 -1.91 -15.43
N ASN A 64 -1.15 -2.07 -16.71
CA ASN A 64 -0.83 -1.14 -17.80
C ASN A 64 -1.10 0.35 -17.44
N LYS A 65 -0.03 1.05 -17.06
CA LYS A 65 0.06 2.50 -16.84
C LYS A 65 -1.10 3.10 -16.03
N MET A 66 -1.43 2.51 -14.87
CA MET A 66 -2.34 3.17 -13.93
C MET A 66 -1.78 4.54 -13.52
N LYS A 67 -2.61 5.57 -13.66
CA LYS A 67 -2.24 6.96 -13.40
C LYS A 67 -3.00 7.54 -12.24
N THR A 68 -2.36 8.46 -11.53
CA THR A 68 -2.97 9.27 -10.48
C THR A 68 -2.43 10.69 -10.53
N ASP A 69 -3.27 11.66 -10.21
CA ASP A 69 -2.90 13.09 -10.13
C ASP A 69 -2.36 13.48 -8.74
N TYR A 70 -2.36 12.54 -7.79
CA TYR A 70 -2.01 12.79 -6.39
C TYR A 70 -0.51 12.61 -6.07
N LEU A 71 0.32 12.24 -7.05
CA LEU A 71 1.74 12.00 -6.84
C LEU A 71 2.51 13.25 -6.36
N SER A 72 2.06 14.43 -6.81
CA SER A 72 2.65 15.72 -6.41
C SER A 72 2.55 15.99 -4.91
N GLN A 73 1.58 15.39 -4.22
CA GLN A 73 1.43 15.51 -2.76
C GLN A 73 2.67 14.99 -2.01
N TYR A 74 3.43 14.08 -2.62
CA TYR A 74 4.64 13.48 -2.05
C TYR A 74 5.93 14.13 -2.57
N GLY A 75 5.84 15.23 -3.33
CA GLY A 75 7.00 15.91 -3.90
C GLY A 75 7.60 15.24 -5.14
N TYR A 76 6.81 14.40 -5.82
CA TYR A 76 7.21 13.70 -7.04
C TYR A 76 6.52 14.28 -8.27
N ASN A 77 7.27 14.35 -9.38
CA ASN A 77 6.71 14.75 -10.67
C ASN A 77 6.21 13.54 -11.45
N GLY A 78 5.09 13.71 -12.16
CA GLY A 78 4.49 12.69 -13.02
C GLY A 78 3.13 12.21 -12.51
N LYS A 79 2.71 11.04 -13.00
CA LYS A 79 1.38 10.47 -12.70
C LYS A 79 1.42 8.98 -12.37
N SER A 80 2.54 8.41 -11.94
CA SER A 80 2.61 6.96 -11.70
C SER A 80 1.83 6.58 -10.44
N ALA A 81 0.79 5.77 -10.59
CA ALA A 81 0.05 5.22 -9.46
C ALA A 81 0.88 4.20 -8.65
N GLU A 82 1.83 3.52 -9.29
CA GLU A 82 2.74 2.57 -8.64
C GLU A 82 3.66 3.30 -7.64
N ILE A 83 4.26 4.42 -8.07
CA ILE A 83 5.11 5.24 -7.19
C ILE A 83 4.25 5.86 -6.08
N CYS A 84 3.09 6.40 -6.43
CA CYS A 84 2.17 6.99 -5.45
C CYS A 84 1.76 5.98 -4.39
N GLY A 85 1.48 4.74 -4.78
CA GLY A 85 1.13 3.65 -3.87
C GLY A 85 2.23 3.35 -2.86
N VAL A 86 3.49 3.25 -3.30
CA VAL A 86 4.62 3.04 -2.40
C VAL A 86 4.76 4.22 -1.42
N LEU A 87 4.75 5.46 -1.93
CA LEU A 87 4.89 6.66 -1.09
C LEU A 87 3.75 6.82 -0.10
N HIS A 88 2.52 6.51 -0.51
CA HIS A 88 1.35 6.55 0.35
C HIS A 88 1.49 5.56 1.53
N CYS A 89 1.98 4.34 1.26
CA CYS A 89 2.20 3.34 2.30
C CYS A 89 3.29 3.77 3.29
N LEU A 90 4.36 4.36 2.78
CA LEU A 90 5.47 4.85 3.62
C LEU A 90 5.05 6.06 4.47
N ASP A 91 4.30 7.00 3.89
CA ASP A 91 3.72 8.14 4.62
C ASP A 91 2.77 7.68 5.73
N ALA A 92 2.06 6.56 5.53
CA ALA A 92 1.16 5.99 6.53
C ALA A 92 1.88 5.38 7.75
N LEU A 93 3.19 5.11 7.69
CA LEU A 93 3.93 4.51 8.79
C LEU A 93 4.08 5.47 9.98
N ASN A 94 3.99 4.91 11.18
CA ASN A 94 4.23 5.62 12.43
C ASN A 94 5.73 5.86 12.66
N ASN A 95 6.16 7.10 12.39
CA ASN A 95 7.55 7.51 12.57
C ASN A 95 7.99 7.65 14.05
N GLN A 96 7.05 7.56 15.00
CA GLN A 96 7.36 7.53 16.44
C GLN A 96 7.59 6.12 16.97
N ASN A 97 7.28 5.09 16.17
CA ASN A 97 7.48 3.69 16.53
C ASN A 97 8.58 3.08 15.67
N GLU A 98 9.72 2.77 16.29
CA GLU A 98 10.86 2.13 15.63
C GLU A 98 10.55 0.74 15.06
N ASN A 99 9.49 0.07 15.53
CA ASN A 99 9.03 -1.22 15.03
C ASN A 99 8.00 -1.11 13.89
N ALA A 100 7.68 0.12 13.46
CA ALA A 100 6.74 0.35 12.38
C ALA A 100 7.32 -0.17 11.06
N ARG A 101 6.54 -0.97 10.32
CA ARG A 101 7.03 -1.66 9.12
C ARG A 101 5.96 -1.83 8.05
N ALA A 102 6.42 -1.90 6.80
CA ALA A 102 5.57 -2.11 5.65
C ALA A 102 5.97 -3.37 4.86
N GLY A 103 4.97 -4.16 4.45
CA GLY A 103 5.08 -5.20 3.45
C GLY A 103 4.28 -4.81 2.21
N ILE A 104 4.96 -4.48 1.11
CA ILE A 104 4.33 -3.95 -0.10
C ILE A 104 4.68 -4.86 -1.28
N ILE A 105 3.67 -5.44 -1.91
CA ILE A 105 3.85 -6.13 -3.20
C ILE A 105 3.92 -5.06 -4.28
N VAL A 106 5.00 -5.05 -5.06
CA VAL A 106 5.25 -4.04 -6.10
C VAL A 106 5.62 -4.70 -7.43
N PRO A 107 5.34 -4.05 -8.58
CA PRO A 107 5.81 -4.53 -9.88
C PRO A 107 7.33 -4.34 -10.01
N GLU A 108 7.97 -5.17 -10.85
CA GLU A 108 9.42 -5.11 -11.11
C GLU A 108 9.89 -3.71 -11.58
N GLY A 109 9.01 -2.93 -12.20
CA GLY A 109 9.28 -1.56 -12.61
C GLY A 109 9.78 -0.64 -11.48
N ILE A 110 9.34 -0.86 -10.23
CA ILE A 110 9.85 -0.09 -9.08
C ILE A 110 11.35 -0.27 -8.90
N LEU A 111 11.86 -1.49 -9.12
CA LEU A 111 13.26 -1.83 -8.93
C LEU A 111 14.15 -1.42 -10.12
N PHE A 112 13.65 -1.53 -11.36
CA PHE A 112 14.51 -1.45 -12.55
C PHE A 112 14.23 -0.27 -13.49
N ASN A 113 13.10 0.43 -13.36
CA ASN A 113 12.76 1.51 -14.27
C ASN A 113 13.72 2.71 -14.08
N GLY A 114 14.40 3.12 -15.16
CA GLY A 114 15.39 4.20 -15.15
C GLY A 114 14.82 5.63 -15.20
N ASN A 115 13.49 5.79 -15.32
CA ASN A 115 12.88 7.11 -15.31
C ASN A 115 13.17 7.84 -13.98
N LYS A 116 13.40 9.15 -14.06
CA LYS A 116 13.77 10.03 -12.93
C LYS A 116 12.93 9.80 -11.68
N ALA A 117 11.61 9.66 -11.81
CA ALA A 117 10.72 9.46 -10.66
C ALA A 117 10.96 8.10 -9.96
N TYR A 118 11.25 7.03 -10.71
CA TYR A 118 11.56 5.71 -10.14
C TYR A 118 12.95 5.69 -9.50
N THR A 119 13.92 6.34 -10.13
CA THR A 119 15.27 6.50 -9.57
C THR A 119 15.24 7.32 -8.28
N GLN A 120 14.44 8.38 -8.23
CA GLN A 120 14.21 9.17 -7.02
C GLN A 120 13.56 8.32 -5.91
N LEU A 121 12.55 7.51 -6.25
CA LEU A 121 11.91 6.61 -5.29
C LEU A 121 12.92 5.64 -4.66
N ARG A 122 13.72 4.97 -5.49
CA ARG A 122 14.74 4.03 -4.97
C ARG A 122 15.77 4.71 -4.07
N ARG A 123 16.17 5.93 -4.41
CA ARG A 123 17.06 6.72 -3.56
C ARG A 123 16.41 7.02 -2.21
N ASP A 124 15.19 7.54 -2.22
CA ASP A 124 14.43 7.84 -1.00
C ASP A 124 14.24 6.59 -0.12
N LEU A 125 13.97 5.42 -0.72
CA LEU A 125 13.82 4.16 0.00
C LEU A 125 15.09 3.78 0.77
N VAL A 126 16.27 3.98 0.20
CA VAL A 126 17.55 3.59 0.83
C VAL A 126 18.06 4.67 1.78
N GLU A 127 17.81 5.94 1.49
CA GLU A 127 18.30 7.06 2.29
C GLU A 127 17.40 7.37 3.50
N LYS A 128 16.08 7.15 3.39
CA LYS A 128 15.10 7.57 4.42
C LYS A 128 14.48 6.41 5.19
N TYR A 129 14.60 5.17 4.70
CA TYR A 129 14.00 3.98 5.30
C TYR A 129 15.01 2.84 5.38
N SER A 130 14.73 1.86 6.27
CA SER A 130 15.50 0.62 6.33
C SER A 130 14.84 -0.43 5.43
N LEU A 131 15.44 -0.72 4.28
CA LEU A 131 14.99 -1.79 3.38
C LEU A 131 15.64 -3.12 3.78
N GLU A 132 14.96 -3.88 4.64
CA GLU A 132 15.51 -5.13 5.17
C GLU A 132 15.52 -6.28 4.16
N ASN A 133 14.44 -6.42 3.39
CA ASN A 133 14.22 -7.59 2.54
C ASN A 133 13.57 -7.21 1.21
N VAL A 134 14.03 -7.83 0.13
CA VAL A 134 13.38 -7.83 -1.18
C VAL A 134 13.22 -9.27 -1.62
N VAL A 135 11.97 -9.70 -1.77
CA VAL A 135 11.64 -11.08 -2.15
C VAL A 135 11.08 -11.08 -3.56
N SER A 136 11.79 -11.73 -4.50
CA SER A 136 11.31 -11.93 -5.87
C SER A 136 10.30 -13.09 -5.90
N LEU A 137 9.11 -12.82 -6.42
CA LEU A 137 8.07 -13.84 -6.61
C LEU A 137 8.26 -14.54 -7.97
N PRO A 138 7.94 -15.84 -8.10
CA PRO A 138 7.99 -16.54 -9.38
C PRO A 138 7.11 -15.88 -10.45
N LYS A 139 7.50 -16.03 -11.72
CA LYS A 139 6.64 -15.62 -12.84
C LYS A 139 5.28 -16.32 -12.75
N ARG A 140 4.20 -15.61 -13.12
CA ARG A 140 2.81 -16.12 -13.09
C ARG A 140 2.26 -16.37 -11.68
N THR A 141 2.85 -15.78 -10.64
CA THR A 141 2.26 -15.75 -9.29
C THR A 141 0.93 -14.99 -9.29
N PHE A 142 0.85 -13.92 -10.07
CA PHE A 142 -0.39 -13.20 -10.35
C PHE A 142 -0.93 -13.60 -11.72
N VAL A 143 -2.25 -13.69 -11.82
CA VAL A 143 -2.93 -13.98 -13.08
C VAL A 143 -2.77 -12.77 -13.99
N ASP A 144 -2.31 -13.00 -15.23
CA ASP A 144 -2.30 -11.95 -16.25
C ASP A 144 -3.73 -11.52 -16.54
N VAL A 145 -4.07 -10.30 -16.12
CA VAL A 145 -5.27 -9.62 -16.59
C VAL A 145 -4.82 -8.86 -17.84
N GLY A 146 -4.90 -9.54 -18.99
CA GLY A 146 -4.48 -9.04 -20.29
C GLY A 146 -5.14 -7.72 -20.69
#